data_AF-A0A0A8LDC2-F1
#
_entry.id   AF-A0A0A8LDC2-F1
#
_cell.length_a   1.000
_cell.length_b   1.000
_cell.length_c   1.000
_cell.angle_alpha   90.00
_cell.angle_beta   90.00
_cell.angle_gamma   90.00
#
_symmetry.space_group_name_H-M   'P 1'
#
loop_
_entity.id
_entity.type
_entity.pdbx_description
1 polymer ?
#
loop_
_entity_poly.entity_id
_entity_poly.type
_entity_poly.pdbx_seq_one_letter_code
_entity_poly.pdbx_strand_id
1 'polypeptide(L)'
;MVSKSSGFLPKSSDLRLRDRKDQFNGTENIEDFLRTNEPLDDKLTKQLKKPQSFLHRDHWFHTFVCLALTVASFLLRFYKIDESNIVVWDEAHFGKFGSYYLKHEFYHDVHPPLGKMLIGLGEYLAGFDGDFDFSSNSNYPKSVNFKAMRQFNAIFSALYVAYGSQISMRSHGLSPGLLHSHPQTYPDGSNQRQVTGYGHRDGNNDWIVKFSRSSGKANIPSHVSKGNYEVSGYGSDTMGDFKDDWIIEIVEQLPTGNKTMENKQLIHPLTTNFRLKNKELGCYLAATGLSYPGWGYNQAEIVCKYPWNYHDKSTWWNIEDHVNSNLHTDDTFTPPPSRFWKDFVVINFAMASSNNALVPDLDKYDRLASEPWEWPTLHTGLRMCNWGDSTVKYYLLGSPFNTWLSTATLPILVILIFVQLFRYQRQSLQFTEEKVWNVFVSAVLSFVGWVLHYIPFLLMGRVTYVHHYVPALFFAIMCFAYVVDYTLSNFNRYLKVVTYILLYAGCVYVYWYFAPLCQGMPEANLNYLYLQLLPGWDVSNAQFS
;
A
#
# COMPACT_ATOMS: atom_id res chain seq x y z
N MET A 1 5.03 -51.21 -39.07
CA MET A 1 3.94 -51.25 -38.08
C MET A 1 4.53 -51.45 -36.69
N VAL A 2 4.29 -50.48 -35.81
CA VAL A 2 4.20 -50.52 -34.34
C VAL A 2 5.22 -51.37 -33.55
N SER A 3 6.17 -50.69 -32.90
CA SER A 3 6.80 -51.17 -31.66
C SER A 3 6.28 -50.29 -30.51
N LYS A 4 5.48 -50.88 -29.63
CA LYS A 4 5.06 -50.33 -28.34
C LYS A 4 5.87 -51.06 -27.26
N SER A 5 6.66 -50.33 -26.48
CA SER A 5 7.10 -50.79 -25.16
C SER A 5 6.42 -49.92 -24.10
N SER A 6 5.70 -50.59 -23.21
CA SER A 6 4.99 -50.01 -22.08
C SER A 6 5.53 -50.61 -20.78
N GLY A 7 6.03 -49.74 -19.91
CA GLY A 7 5.93 -49.77 -18.44
C GLY A 7 6.56 -50.92 -17.66
N PHE A 8 7.34 -50.58 -16.63
CA PHE A 8 6.90 -50.70 -15.23
C PHE A 8 7.93 -50.04 -14.28
N LEU A 9 7.53 -48.94 -13.65
CA LEU A 9 8.19 -48.36 -12.47
C LEU A 9 7.81 -49.18 -11.22
N PRO A 10 8.70 -49.42 -10.25
CA PRO A 10 8.31 -50.03 -8.99
C PRO A 10 7.54 -49.04 -8.09
N LYS A 11 6.49 -49.56 -7.44
CA LYS A 11 5.55 -48.85 -6.56
C LYS A 11 6.25 -48.36 -5.28
N SER A 12 5.92 -47.13 -4.88
CA SER A 12 6.47 -46.39 -3.74
C SER A 12 5.68 -46.63 -2.43
N SER A 13 5.48 -47.88 -2.00
CA SER A 13 4.64 -48.15 -0.81
C SER A 13 5.20 -49.09 0.27
N ASP A 14 6.46 -49.54 0.21
CA ASP A 14 6.99 -50.48 1.22
C ASP A 14 8.39 -50.13 1.76
N LEU A 15 8.56 -48.94 2.33
CA LEU A 15 9.74 -48.66 3.18
C LEU A 15 9.31 -47.94 4.47
N ARG A 16 9.22 -48.72 5.55
CA ARG A 16 9.00 -48.22 6.92
C ARG A 16 10.24 -47.48 7.40
N LEU A 17 10.02 -46.34 8.04
CA LEU A 17 11.03 -45.39 8.55
C LEU A 17 11.86 -45.89 9.75
N ARG A 18 11.98 -47.21 9.98
CA ARG A 18 12.58 -47.78 11.19
C ARG A 18 13.87 -48.60 11.00
N ASP A 19 14.31 -48.84 9.76
CA ASP A 19 15.45 -49.74 9.48
C ASP A 19 16.74 -49.02 8.98
N ARG A 20 16.92 -47.72 9.26
CA ARG A 20 18.16 -46.97 8.94
C ARG A 20 19.08 -46.69 10.13
N LYS A 21 18.99 -47.45 11.22
CA LYS A 21 19.82 -47.20 12.42
C LYS A 21 20.95 -48.20 12.66
N ASP A 22 20.98 -49.33 11.93
CA ASP A 22 21.94 -50.41 12.22
C ASP A 22 23.02 -50.64 11.14
N GLN A 23 23.24 -49.68 10.22
CA GLN A 23 24.31 -49.77 9.21
C GLN A 23 25.55 -48.92 9.47
N PHE A 24 25.63 -48.23 10.61
CA PHE A 24 26.83 -47.47 11.00
C PHE A 24 27.27 -47.83 12.42
N ASN A 25 27.65 -49.08 12.61
CA ASN A 25 28.49 -49.51 13.72
C ASN A 25 29.55 -50.46 13.18
N GLY A 26 30.59 -49.88 12.59
CA GLY A 26 31.80 -50.56 12.16
C GLY A 26 32.97 -49.61 12.37
N THR A 27 33.60 -49.71 13.54
CA THR A 27 34.91 -49.13 13.82
C THR A 27 35.96 -49.87 13.00
N GLU A 28 36.29 -49.37 11.81
CA GLU A 28 37.51 -49.77 11.09
C GLU A 28 38.34 -48.52 10.74
N ASN A 29 39.46 -48.40 11.45
CA ASN A 29 40.71 -47.69 11.19
C ASN A 29 40.75 -46.58 10.13
N ILE A 30 40.48 -45.35 10.58
CA ILE A 30 40.82 -44.10 9.88
C ILE A 30 42.35 -43.89 9.78
N GLU A 31 43.13 -44.55 10.65
CA GLU A 31 44.61 -44.42 10.66
C GLU A 31 45.30 -45.10 9.46
N ASP A 32 44.71 -46.16 8.89
CA ASP A 32 45.30 -46.82 7.71
C ASP A 32 45.04 -46.05 6.41
N PHE A 33 43.98 -45.24 6.34
CA PHE A 33 43.69 -44.39 5.18
C PHE A 33 44.63 -43.18 5.08
N LEU A 34 45.18 -42.72 6.21
CA LEU A 34 46.08 -41.57 6.27
C LEU A 34 47.55 -41.91 5.94
N ARG A 35 47.89 -43.20 5.80
CA ARG A 35 49.27 -43.66 5.60
C ARG A 35 49.70 -43.81 4.13
N THR A 36 48.78 -43.76 3.17
CA THR A 36 49.04 -44.25 1.80
C THR A 36 49.01 -43.21 0.68
N ASN A 37 48.89 -41.90 0.95
CA ASN A 37 48.96 -40.89 -0.11
C ASN A 37 50.11 -39.88 0.10
N GLU A 38 51.03 -39.88 -0.88
CA GLU A 38 52.04 -38.85 -1.13
C GLU A 38 51.43 -37.43 -1.15
N PRO A 39 52.21 -36.36 -0.90
CA PRO A 39 51.68 -35.03 -0.66
C PRO A 39 51.09 -34.43 -1.93
N LEU A 40 49.77 -34.20 -1.91
CA LEU A 40 49.06 -33.47 -2.96
C LEU A 40 49.50 -31.98 -2.94
N ASP A 41 50.37 -31.65 -3.87
CA ASP A 41 50.72 -30.34 -4.46
C ASP A 41 50.36 -29.08 -3.64
N ASP A 42 51.40 -28.47 -3.07
CA ASP A 42 51.42 -27.19 -2.35
C ASP A 42 50.82 -26.00 -3.16
N LYS A 43 50.62 -26.16 -4.48
CA LYS A 43 49.90 -25.22 -5.34
C LYS A 43 48.38 -25.23 -5.13
N LEU A 44 47.75 -26.37 -4.85
CA LEU A 44 46.30 -26.45 -4.66
C LEU A 44 45.89 -25.79 -3.33
N THR A 45 46.70 -25.98 -2.29
CA THR A 45 46.54 -25.37 -0.96
C THR A 45 46.76 -23.86 -1.00
N LYS A 46 47.65 -23.37 -1.87
CA LYS A 46 47.84 -21.92 -2.12
C LYS A 46 46.69 -21.29 -2.92
N GLN A 47 46.03 -22.03 -3.81
CA GLN A 47 44.83 -21.53 -4.52
C GLN A 47 43.58 -21.49 -3.62
N LEU A 48 43.46 -22.42 -2.67
CA LEU A 48 42.36 -22.46 -1.70
C LEU A 48 42.51 -21.44 -0.56
N LYS A 49 43.72 -20.97 -0.27
CA LYS A 49 43.99 -19.85 0.64
C LYS A 49 44.09 -18.51 -0.11
N LYS A 50 43.00 -18.06 -0.74
CA LYS A 50 42.87 -16.60 -0.91
C LYS A 50 42.83 -15.99 0.50
N PRO A 51 43.71 -15.05 0.84
CA PRO A 51 43.83 -14.60 2.22
C PRO A 51 42.54 -13.88 2.64
N GLN A 52 41.98 -14.26 3.80
CA GLN A 52 40.82 -13.60 4.44
C GLN A 52 40.97 -12.07 4.54
N SER A 53 42.20 -11.56 4.50
CA SER A 53 42.49 -10.12 4.46
C SER A 53 41.95 -9.40 3.21
N PHE A 54 41.79 -10.09 2.06
CA PHE A 54 41.24 -9.50 0.85
C PHE A 54 39.72 -9.29 0.94
N LEU A 55 38.99 -10.30 1.44
CA LEU A 55 37.54 -10.18 1.71
C LEU A 55 37.24 -9.10 2.76
N HIS A 56 38.07 -8.99 3.81
CA HIS A 56 37.86 -7.99 4.87
C HIS A 56 38.13 -6.55 4.38
N ARG A 57 39.11 -6.35 3.48
CA ARG A 57 39.42 -5.03 2.91
C ARG A 57 38.29 -4.52 2.01
N ASP A 58 37.65 -5.41 1.25
CA ASP A 58 36.53 -5.04 0.39
C ASP A 58 35.32 -4.61 1.23
N HIS A 59 35.04 -5.28 2.36
CA HIS A 59 33.93 -4.89 3.24
C HIS A 59 34.08 -3.46 3.77
N TRP A 60 35.25 -3.10 4.30
CA TRP A 60 35.52 -1.75 4.81
C TRP A 60 35.42 -0.66 3.73
N PHE A 61 35.85 -0.97 2.50
CA PHE A 61 35.69 -0.06 1.37
C PHE A 61 34.22 0.21 1.05
N HIS A 62 33.39 -0.84 0.94
CA HIS A 62 31.96 -0.67 0.69
C HIS A 62 31.27 0.05 1.85
N THR A 63 31.61 -0.27 3.10
CA THR A 63 31.09 0.43 4.28
C THR A 63 31.44 1.92 4.25
N PHE A 64 32.69 2.27 3.92
CA PHE A 64 33.12 3.66 3.81
C PHE A 64 32.37 4.39 2.69
N VAL A 65 32.22 3.78 1.51
CA VAL A 65 31.46 4.36 0.39
C VAL A 65 29.99 4.58 0.79
N CYS A 66 29.35 3.59 1.42
CA CYS A 66 27.99 3.75 1.93
C CYS A 66 27.89 4.89 2.93
N LEU A 67 28.81 4.97 3.90
CA LEU A 67 28.83 6.05 4.89
C LEU A 67 29.01 7.42 4.21
N ALA A 68 29.92 7.53 3.25
CA ALA A 68 30.13 8.76 2.50
C ALA A 68 28.89 9.19 1.71
N LEU A 69 28.20 8.24 1.06
CA LEU A 69 26.93 8.49 0.36
C LEU A 69 25.82 8.88 1.33
N THR A 70 25.76 8.26 2.52
CA THR A 70 24.81 8.64 3.58
C THR A 70 25.07 10.06 4.04
N VAL A 71 26.32 10.42 4.33
CA VAL A 71 26.69 11.80 4.73
C VAL A 71 26.34 12.79 3.61
N ALA A 72 26.67 12.50 2.36
CA ALA A 72 26.31 13.35 1.23
C ALA A 72 24.79 13.51 1.08
N SER A 73 24.03 12.43 1.27
CA SER A 73 22.57 12.43 1.28
C SER A 73 21.99 13.34 2.36
N PHE A 74 22.53 13.30 3.59
CA PHE A 74 22.14 14.21 4.66
C PHE A 74 22.47 15.67 4.33
N LEU A 75 23.70 15.94 3.84
CA LEU A 75 24.12 17.29 3.49
C LEU A 75 23.21 17.91 2.42
N LEU A 76 22.89 17.15 1.37
CA LEU A 76 22.04 17.64 0.28
C LEU A 76 20.57 17.83 0.71
N ARG A 77 20.04 16.95 1.56
CA ARG A 77 18.63 17.00 1.98
C ARG A 77 18.36 18.03 3.07
N PHE A 78 19.33 18.33 3.92
CA PHE A 78 19.18 19.30 5.00
C PHE A 78 19.57 20.72 4.56
N TYR A 79 20.27 20.84 3.43
CA TYR A 79 20.63 22.13 2.86
C TYR A 79 19.37 22.93 2.52
N LYS A 80 19.27 24.14 3.10
CA LYS A 80 18.16 25.09 2.86
C LYS A 80 16.75 24.55 3.14
N ILE A 81 16.62 23.57 4.05
CA ILE A 81 15.33 22.94 4.36
C ILE A 81 14.31 23.92 5.02
N ASP A 82 14.82 25.01 5.59
CA ASP A 82 14.07 26.10 6.24
C ASP A 82 13.99 27.39 5.40
N GLU A 83 14.40 27.36 4.12
CA GLU A 83 14.42 28.55 3.25
C GLU A 83 13.04 29.20 3.12
N SER A 84 11.99 28.38 3.07
CA SER A 84 10.61 28.87 3.01
C SER A 84 9.89 28.62 4.33
N ASN A 85 9.36 29.69 4.91
CA ASN A 85 8.58 29.67 6.14
C ASN A 85 7.06 29.55 5.89
N ILE A 86 6.64 29.15 4.69
CA ILE A 86 5.22 28.91 4.37
C ILE A 86 4.89 27.42 4.43
N VAL A 87 3.64 27.11 4.73
CA VAL A 87 3.08 25.77 4.60
C VAL A 87 2.95 25.41 3.13
N VAL A 88 3.66 24.36 2.70
CA VAL A 88 3.65 23.89 1.30
C VAL A 88 2.57 22.82 1.06
N TRP A 89 2.39 22.45 -0.21
CA TRP A 89 1.42 21.47 -0.68
C TRP A 89 1.59 20.14 0.06
N ASP A 90 0.45 19.58 0.47
CA ASP A 90 0.29 18.44 1.36
C ASP A 90 0.90 18.55 2.78
N GLU A 91 1.85 19.46 3.05
CA GLU A 91 2.24 19.83 4.43
C GLU A 91 1.03 20.36 5.21
N ALA A 92 0.12 21.07 4.53
CA ALA A 92 -1.14 21.54 5.09
C ALA A 92 -2.03 20.42 5.64
N HIS A 93 -2.14 19.30 4.91
CA HIS A 93 -2.94 18.16 5.32
C HIS A 93 -2.21 17.33 6.38
N PHE A 94 -0.97 16.94 6.10
CA PHE A 94 -0.25 16.00 6.94
C PHE A 94 0.24 16.61 8.26
N GLY A 95 0.59 17.90 8.30
CA GLY A 95 0.90 18.59 9.56
C GLY A 95 -0.33 18.76 10.45
N LYS A 96 -1.49 19.07 9.85
CA LYS A 96 -2.77 19.07 10.57
C LYS A 96 -3.11 17.69 11.14
N PHE A 97 -2.88 16.63 10.38
CA PHE A 97 -3.08 15.26 10.88
C PHE A 97 -2.09 14.85 11.98
N GLY A 98 -0.84 15.32 11.93
CA GLY A 98 0.11 15.20 13.03
C GLY A 98 -0.41 15.86 14.31
N SER A 99 -0.96 17.07 14.17
CA SER A 99 -1.57 17.84 15.27
C SER A 99 -2.71 17.07 15.96
N TYR A 100 -3.53 16.34 15.19
CA TYR A 100 -4.59 15.50 15.78
C TYR A 100 -4.04 14.35 16.63
N TYR A 101 -2.90 13.78 16.28
CA TYR A 101 -2.25 12.78 17.14
C TYR A 101 -1.75 13.39 18.45
N LEU A 102 -1.18 14.60 18.41
CA LEU A 102 -0.75 15.32 19.62
C LEU A 102 -1.92 15.67 20.54
N LYS A 103 -3.05 16.07 19.95
CA LYS A 103 -4.28 16.43 20.68
C LYS A 103 -5.12 15.22 21.12
N HIS A 104 -4.77 14.02 20.67
CA HIS A 104 -5.60 12.81 20.80
C HIS A 104 -7.02 12.98 20.22
N GLU A 105 -7.14 13.74 19.14
CA GLU A 105 -8.39 13.96 18.43
C GLU A 105 -8.54 12.92 17.32
N PHE A 106 -9.72 12.28 17.26
CA PHE A 106 -10.01 11.33 16.19
C PHE A 106 -10.28 12.06 14.88
N TYR A 107 -9.68 11.57 13.79
CA TYR A 107 -9.95 12.02 12.43
C TYR A 107 -9.99 10.82 11.48
N HIS A 108 -10.68 10.99 10.35
CA HIS A 108 -10.75 10.01 9.29
C HIS A 108 -9.91 10.47 8.09
N ASP A 109 -9.14 9.56 7.48
CA ASP A 109 -8.36 9.81 6.27
C ASP A 109 -8.25 8.54 5.42
N VAL A 110 -7.97 8.70 4.13
CA VAL A 110 -7.84 7.61 3.16
C VAL A 110 -6.56 6.79 3.30
N HIS A 111 -5.51 7.33 3.94
CA HIS A 111 -4.21 6.66 4.06
C HIS A 111 -4.05 5.95 5.41
N PRO A 112 -3.27 4.84 5.46
CA PRO A 112 -2.86 4.21 6.70
C PRO A 112 -2.15 5.17 7.68
N PRO A 113 -2.14 4.88 8.98
CA PRO A 113 -1.75 5.85 10.01
C PRO A 113 -0.23 6.03 10.18
N LEU A 114 0.60 5.02 9.87
CA LEU A 114 2.02 5.00 10.25
C LEU A 114 2.79 6.25 9.79
N GLY A 115 2.63 6.68 8.54
CA GLY A 115 3.32 7.87 8.03
C GLY A 115 2.95 9.14 8.80
N LYS A 116 1.66 9.30 9.13
CA LYS A 116 1.16 10.46 9.86
C LYS A 116 1.51 10.41 11.35
N MET A 117 1.54 9.22 11.93
CA MET A 117 2.03 9.02 13.30
C MET A 117 3.52 9.38 13.42
N LEU A 118 4.32 9.06 12.40
CA LEU A 118 5.71 9.50 12.35
C LEU A 118 5.80 11.02 12.25
N ILE A 119 4.97 11.67 11.41
CA ILE A 119 4.91 13.14 11.35
C ILE A 119 4.56 13.73 12.73
N GLY A 120 3.53 13.21 13.41
CA GLY A 120 3.19 13.62 14.77
C GLY A 120 4.31 13.38 15.79
N LEU A 121 5.10 12.30 15.64
CA LEU A 121 6.31 12.10 16.44
C LEU A 121 7.38 13.16 16.13
N GLY A 122 7.57 13.52 14.87
CA GLY A 122 8.49 14.59 14.45
C GLY A 122 8.08 15.95 15.02
N GLU A 123 6.78 16.23 15.02
CA GLU A 123 6.20 17.42 15.65
C GLU A 123 6.39 17.44 17.17
N TYR A 124 6.12 16.32 17.84
CA TYR A 124 6.37 16.16 19.28
C TYR A 124 7.83 16.42 19.64
N LEU A 125 8.76 15.81 18.89
CA LEU A 125 10.21 15.99 19.09
C LEU A 125 10.68 17.41 18.77
N ALA A 126 9.98 18.13 17.89
CA ALA A 126 10.22 19.53 17.60
C ALA A 126 9.69 20.49 18.68
N GLY A 127 8.97 19.97 19.70
CA GLY A 127 8.38 20.75 20.79
C GLY A 127 7.08 21.43 20.42
N PHE A 128 6.36 20.94 19.40
CA PHE A 128 5.07 21.48 19.00
C PHE A 128 3.93 20.95 19.88
N ASP A 129 3.01 21.85 20.22
CA ASP A 129 1.88 21.64 21.12
C ASP A 129 0.56 21.29 20.39
N GLY A 130 0.58 21.25 19.06
CA GLY A 130 -0.61 21.02 18.23
C GLY A 130 -1.37 22.30 17.89
N ASP A 131 -0.99 23.48 18.39
CA ASP A 131 -1.76 24.72 18.25
C ASP A 131 -1.35 25.52 16.99
N PHE A 132 -1.51 24.88 15.82
CA PHE A 132 -1.38 25.51 14.50
C PHE A 132 -2.21 24.72 13.49
N ASP A 133 -3.04 25.40 12.69
CA ASP A 133 -4.01 24.75 11.78
C ASP A 133 -3.40 24.32 10.43
N PHE A 134 -2.13 24.64 10.18
CA PHE A 134 -1.43 24.34 8.91
C PHE A 134 -2.21 24.79 7.67
N SER A 135 -2.85 25.96 7.70
CA SER A 135 -3.60 26.46 6.55
C SER A 135 -2.66 26.66 5.35
N SER A 136 -3.10 26.25 4.16
CA SER A 136 -2.28 26.32 2.93
C SER A 136 -1.74 27.73 2.66
N ASN A 137 -0.44 27.84 2.35
CA ASN A 137 0.27 29.10 2.12
C ASN A 137 0.33 30.06 3.32
N SER A 138 -0.05 29.63 4.53
CA SER A 138 0.16 30.43 5.74
C SER A 138 1.63 30.42 6.16
N ASN A 139 2.06 31.48 6.83
CA ASN A 139 3.41 31.56 7.41
C ASN A 139 3.44 30.84 8.76
N TYR A 140 4.51 30.08 9.02
CA TYR A 140 4.75 29.51 10.33
C TYR A 140 4.98 30.60 11.38
N PRO A 141 4.32 30.54 12.54
CA PRO A 141 4.61 31.43 13.66
C PRO A 141 5.98 31.08 14.26
N LYS A 142 6.62 32.06 14.93
CA LYS A 142 7.95 31.87 15.53
C LYS A 142 8.01 30.79 16.61
N SER A 143 6.86 30.41 17.18
CA SER A 143 6.74 29.34 18.17
C SER A 143 6.89 27.94 17.55
N VAL A 144 6.60 27.76 16.27
CA VAL A 144 6.60 26.45 15.60
C VAL A 144 7.96 26.18 14.98
N ASN A 145 8.65 25.15 15.45
CA ASN A 145 9.94 24.73 14.91
C ASN A 145 9.78 23.85 13.66
N PHE A 146 9.23 24.42 12.59
CA PHE A 146 8.99 23.72 11.31
C PHE A 146 10.29 23.19 10.69
N LYS A 147 11.43 23.82 10.96
CA LYS A 147 12.76 23.33 10.53
C LYS A 147 13.03 21.93 11.09
N ALA A 148 12.87 21.74 12.39
CA ALA A 148 13.09 20.44 13.03
C ALA A 148 12.09 19.38 12.52
N MET A 149 10.83 19.76 12.30
CA MET A 149 9.81 18.87 11.72
C MET A 149 10.20 18.41 10.30
N ARG A 150 10.63 19.34 9.43
CA ARG A 150 11.09 19.01 8.08
C ARG A 150 12.36 18.16 8.09
N GLN A 151 13.30 18.47 8.99
CA GLN A 151 14.52 17.66 9.18
C GLN A 151 14.16 16.23 9.60
N PHE A 152 13.20 16.06 10.52
CA PHE A 152 12.73 14.74 10.92
C PHE A 152 12.18 13.94 9.73
N ASN A 153 11.33 14.55 8.89
CA ASN A 153 10.83 13.89 7.68
C ASN A 153 11.96 13.57 6.69
N ALA A 154 12.94 14.45 6.55
CA ALA A 154 14.10 14.25 5.68
C ALA A 154 15.02 13.10 6.15
N ILE A 155 15.03 12.73 7.43
CA ILE A 155 15.81 11.58 7.96
C ILE A 155 15.39 10.28 7.28
N PHE A 156 14.09 10.00 7.17
CA PHE A 156 13.61 8.75 6.54
C PHE A 156 13.94 8.68 5.06
N SER A 157 14.04 9.83 4.41
CA SER A 157 14.55 9.91 3.05
C SER A 157 16.06 9.63 3.03
N ALA A 158 16.82 10.21 3.97
CA ALA A 158 18.29 10.14 4.09
C ALA A 158 18.82 8.76 4.45
N LEU A 159 18.10 8.00 5.27
CA LEU A 159 18.44 6.65 5.70
C LEU A 159 18.11 5.63 4.60
N TYR A 160 19.11 5.29 3.79
CA TYR A 160 19.01 4.17 2.86
C TYR A 160 19.31 2.84 3.58
N VAL A 161 18.51 1.79 3.34
CA VAL A 161 18.83 0.43 3.81
C VAL A 161 20.03 -0.07 3.01
N ALA A 162 21.18 -0.21 3.67
CA ALA A 162 22.43 -0.61 3.03
C ALA A 162 22.39 -2.08 2.57
N TYR A 163 23.06 -2.38 1.45
CA TYR A 163 23.35 -3.76 1.04
C TYR A 163 24.18 -4.46 2.13
N GLY A 164 23.71 -5.63 2.59
CA GLY A 164 24.28 -6.36 3.73
C GLY A 164 23.61 -6.09 5.08
N SER A 165 22.55 -5.27 5.11
CA SER A 165 21.68 -5.15 6.30
C SER A 165 20.91 -6.45 6.51
N GLN A 166 21.01 -7.06 7.70
CA GLN A 166 20.11 -8.16 8.09
C GLN A 166 18.69 -7.62 8.23
N ILE A 167 17.87 -7.85 7.21
CA ILE A 167 16.44 -7.58 7.21
C ILE A 167 15.68 -8.90 7.32
N SER A 168 14.60 -8.90 8.09
CA SER A 168 13.63 -9.99 8.16
C SER A 168 12.39 -9.60 7.36
N MET A 169 12.06 -10.35 6.31
CA MET A 169 10.85 -10.16 5.53
C MET A 169 9.82 -11.22 5.86
N ARG A 170 8.62 -10.77 6.17
CA ARG A 170 7.40 -11.57 6.26
C ARG A 170 6.43 -11.04 5.21
N SER A 171 5.72 -11.92 4.50
CA SER A 171 4.65 -11.46 3.59
C SER A 171 3.56 -10.76 4.39
N HIS A 172 3.21 -9.54 3.98
CA HIS A 172 2.06 -8.78 4.48
C HIS A 172 1.02 -8.51 3.37
N GLY A 173 1.17 -9.10 2.19
CA GLY A 173 0.13 -9.13 1.16
C GLY A 173 -0.93 -10.20 1.48
N LEU A 174 -2.20 -9.90 1.22
CA LEU A 174 -3.30 -10.85 1.37
C LEU A 174 -3.28 -11.91 0.26
N SER A 175 -2.69 -13.07 0.53
CA SER A 175 -3.50 -14.15 1.13
C SER A 175 -2.66 -15.43 1.21
N PRO A 176 -2.01 -15.89 0.16
CA PRO A 176 -2.46 -15.76 -1.18
C PRO A 176 -2.99 -17.13 -1.58
N GLY A 177 -3.95 -17.66 -0.82
CA GLY A 177 -4.65 -18.91 -1.10
C GLY A 177 -6.16 -18.68 -1.22
N LEU A 178 -6.80 -19.26 -2.24
CA LEU A 178 -8.24 -19.23 -2.44
C LEU A 178 -8.90 -20.28 -1.53
N LEU A 179 -9.97 -19.92 -0.82
CA LEU A 179 -10.67 -20.85 0.07
C LEU A 179 -11.17 -22.07 -0.73
N HIS A 180 -10.74 -23.25 -0.31
CA HIS A 180 -10.82 -24.51 -1.05
C HIS A 180 -11.14 -25.65 -0.09
N SER A 181 -11.95 -26.64 -0.50
CA SER A 181 -12.27 -27.82 0.31
C SER A 181 -12.18 -29.08 -0.52
N HIS A 182 -11.64 -30.15 0.05
CA HIS A 182 -11.40 -31.42 -0.67
C HIS A 182 -11.74 -32.64 0.21
N PRO A 183 -11.93 -33.84 -0.38
CA PRO A 183 -12.51 -34.99 0.33
C PRO A 183 -11.64 -35.58 1.45
N GLN A 184 -10.34 -35.28 1.47
CA GLN A 184 -9.40 -35.72 2.48
C GLN A 184 -9.76 -35.11 3.84
N THR A 185 -9.62 -35.90 4.90
CA THR A 185 -9.96 -35.53 6.28
C THR A 185 -8.71 -35.22 7.09
N TYR A 186 -8.81 -34.42 8.15
CA TYR A 186 -7.66 -34.15 9.03
C TYR A 186 -7.14 -35.47 9.62
N PRO A 187 -5.81 -35.73 9.60
CA PRO A 187 -5.25 -37.03 10.01
C PRO A 187 -5.21 -37.24 11.53
N ASP A 188 -5.35 -36.16 12.31
CA ASP A 188 -5.59 -36.20 13.75
C ASP A 188 -6.61 -35.11 14.12
N GLY A 189 -7.36 -35.31 15.20
CA GLY A 189 -8.45 -34.43 15.62
C GLY A 189 -9.82 -34.93 15.15
N SER A 190 -10.65 -34.06 14.57
CA SER A 190 -12.07 -34.34 14.30
C SER A 190 -12.33 -35.35 13.16
N ASN A 191 -11.31 -35.74 12.40
CA ASN A 191 -11.42 -36.61 11.23
C ASN A 191 -12.47 -36.16 10.18
N GLN A 192 -12.77 -34.86 10.12
CA GLN A 192 -13.67 -34.25 9.13
C GLN A 192 -12.90 -33.65 7.95
N ARG A 193 -13.61 -33.26 6.88
CA ARG A 193 -13.04 -32.77 5.62
C ARG A 193 -12.24 -31.49 5.80
N GLN A 194 -11.09 -31.45 5.15
CA GLN A 194 -10.15 -30.35 5.26
C GLN A 194 -10.55 -29.19 4.36
N VAL A 195 -10.49 -27.97 4.92
CA VAL A 195 -10.66 -26.70 4.22
C VAL A 195 -9.35 -25.93 4.29
N THR A 196 -8.85 -25.48 3.14
CA THR A 196 -7.51 -24.90 2.97
C THR A 196 -7.55 -23.66 2.07
N GLY A 197 -6.42 -22.97 1.91
CA GLY A 197 -6.23 -21.92 0.92
C GLY A 197 -5.40 -22.46 -0.25
N TYR A 198 -6.02 -22.72 -1.39
CA TYR A 198 -5.40 -23.32 -2.57
C TYR A 198 -5.06 -22.27 -3.63
N GLY A 199 -3.86 -22.35 -4.21
CA GLY A 199 -3.32 -21.31 -5.12
C GLY A 199 -3.82 -21.35 -6.56
N HIS A 200 -4.70 -22.30 -6.92
CA HIS A 200 -5.18 -22.49 -8.30
C HIS A 200 -6.70 -22.77 -8.34
N ARG A 201 -7.36 -22.39 -9.44
CA ARG A 201 -8.83 -22.53 -9.60
C ARG A 201 -9.19 -23.94 -10.08
N ASP A 202 -10.00 -24.66 -9.32
CA ASP A 202 -10.57 -25.97 -9.69
C ASP A 202 -12.08 -26.03 -9.38
N GLY A 203 -12.73 -27.15 -9.72
CA GLY A 203 -14.18 -27.35 -9.53
C GLY A 203 -14.63 -27.64 -8.10
N ASN A 204 -13.71 -27.72 -7.13
CA ASN A 204 -14.05 -27.83 -5.71
C ASN A 204 -14.26 -26.45 -5.05
N ASN A 205 -14.18 -25.38 -5.85
CA ASN A 205 -14.37 -24.00 -5.43
C ASN A 205 -15.80 -23.47 -5.71
N ASP A 206 -16.68 -24.29 -6.30
CA ASP A 206 -18.02 -23.90 -6.75
C ASP A 206 -19.12 -24.30 -5.74
N TRP A 207 -19.97 -23.34 -5.35
CA TRP A 207 -21.08 -23.52 -4.41
C TRP A 207 -22.43 -23.21 -5.08
N ILE A 208 -23.46 -24.00 -4.78
CA ILE A 208 -24.77 -23.92 -5.45
C ILE A 208 -25.89 -23.69 -4.43
N VAL A 209 -26.78 -22.74 -4.72
CA VAL A 209 -28.05 -22.52 -3.99
C VAL A 209 -29.23 -22.61 -4.98
N LYS A 210 -30.38 -23.17 -4.54
CA LYS A 210 -31.60 -23.43 -5.34
C LYS A 210 -32.87 -22.82 -4.71
N PHE A 211 -33.94 -22.61 -5.50
CA PHE A 211 -35.19 -21.89 -5.14
C PHE A 211 -36.51 -22.62 -5.49
N SER A 212 -37.66 -22.21 -4.87
CA SER A 212 -38.99 -21.79 -5.45
C SER A 212 -40.09 -21.90 -4.35
N ARG A 213 -41.21 -21.16 -4.24
CA ARG A 213 -42.06 -20.42 -5.20
C ARG A 213 -43.01 -19.43 -4.46
N SER A 214 -43.64 -18.56 -5.25
CA SER A 214 -44.39 -17.30 -5.04
C SER A 214 -45.73 -17.29 -4.29
N SER A 215 -46.12 -16.11 -3.76
CA SER A 215 -47.35 -15.38 -4.20
C SER A 215 -47.27 -13.92 -3.76
N GLY A 216 -47.68 -13.00 -4.64
CA GLY A 216 -47.53 -11.55 -4.42
C GLY A 216 -48.82 -10.87 -4.01
N LYS A 217 -48.68 -9.60 -3.62
CA LYS A 217 -49.52 -8.49 -4.11
C LYS A 217 -48.88 -7.12 -3.81
N ALA A 218 -48.88 -6.31 -4.86
CA ALA A 218 -48.60 -4.88 -5.04
C ALA A 218 -48.06 -4.05 -3.85
N ASN A 219 -46.80 -3.63 -3.99
CA ASN A 219 -46.10 -2.61 -3.20
C ASN A 219 -45.31 -1.67 -4.14
N ILE A 220 -45.11 -0.42 -3.72
CA ILE A 220 -44.40 0.62 -4.47
C ILE A 220 -42.88 0.42 -4.30
N PRO A 221 -42.08 0.36 -5.40
CA PRO A 221 -40.63 0.12 -5.33
C PRO A 221 -39.88 1.37 -4.85
N SER A 222 -38.77 1.16 -4.14
CA SER A 222 -37.89 2.25 -3.71
C SER A 222 -37.15 2.92 -4.87
N HIS A 223 -36.71 4.16 -4.64
CA HIS A 223 -36.21 5.07 -5.67
C HIS A 223 -34.85 4.69 -6.27
N VAL A 224 -33.91 4.19 -5.46
CA VAL A 224 -32.56 3.80 -5.94
C VAL A 224 -32.47 2.27 -6.03
N SER A 225 -32.89 1.57 -4.98
CA SER A 225 -32.87 0.11 -4.92
C SER A 225 -34.22 -0.50 -5.33
N LYS A 226 -34.48 -0.56 -6.64
CA LYS A 226 -35.78 -0.98 -7.25
C LYS A 226 -36.33 -2.37 -6.83
N GLY A 227 -35.59 -3.17 -6.06
CA GLY A 227 -36.02 -4.45 -5.48
C GLY A 227 -36.55 -4.40 -4.05
N ASN A 228 -36.45 -3.25 -3.37
CA ASN A 228 -36.91 -3.04 -1.99
C ASN A 228 -38.13 -2.13 -1.95
N TYR A 229 -38.85 -2.13 -0.82
CA TYR A 229 -40.00 -1.25 -0.63
C TYR A 229 -39.57 0.12 -0.14
N GLU A 230 -40.22 1.15 -0.68
CA GLU A 230 -40.11 2.50 -0.16
C GLU A 230 -40.65 2.58 1.28
N VAL A 231 -39.98 3.35 2.11
CA VAL A 231 -40.48 3.74 3.44
C VAL A 231 -40.74 5.23 3.39
N SER A 232 -41.96 5.64 3.76
CA SER A 232 -42.38 7.03 3.82
C SER A 232 -43.21 7.26 5.09
N GLY A 233 -43.34 8.53 5.49
CA GLY A 233 -44.29 8.92 6.53
C GLY A 233 -45.64 9.25 5.91
N TYR A 234 -46.70 8.59 6.39
CA TYR A 234 -48.08 8.81 5.94
C TYR A 234 -49.01 8.89 7.15
N GLY A 235 -50.09 9.66 7.05
CA GLY A 235 -51.12 9.72 8.07
C GLY A 235 -50.97 10.82 9.13
N SER A 236 -51.67 10.64 10.25
CA SER A 236 -51.74 11.49 11.45
C SER A 236 -52.14 10.63 12.66
N ASP A 237 -52.12 11.15 13.88
CA ASP A 237 -52.47 10.38 15.11
C ASP A 237 -53.81 9.63 15.04
N THR A 238 -54.75 10.09 14.21
CA THR A 238 -56.08 9.48 14.02
C THR A 238 -56.30 8.85 12.64
N MET A 239 -55.36 9.01 11.71
CA MET A 239 -55.46 8.45 10.35
C MET A 239 -54.19 7.70 10.02
N GLY A 240 -54.26 6.38 9.98
CA GLY A 240 -53.19 5.48 9.58
C GLY A 240 -53.75 4.17 9.04
N ASP A 241 -52.89 3.29 8.57
CA ASP A 241 -53.25 1.95 8.14
C ASP A 241 -52.42 0.87 8.86
N PHE A 242 -52.77 -0.40 8.66
CA PHE A 242 -52.10 -1.51 9.36
C PHE A 242 -50.63 -1.69 8.97
N LYS A 243 -50.13 -1.00 7.95
CA LYS A 243 -48.71 -1.02 7.53
C LYS A 243 -47.87 -0.02 8.31
N ASP A 244 -48.46 0.79 9.17
CA ASP A 244 -47.73 1.69 10.08
C ASP A 244 -47.19 0.94 11.32
N ASP A 245 -47.66 -0.29 11.56
CA ASP A 245 -47.22 -1.13 12.68
C ASP A 245 -45.83 -1.77 12.43
N TRP A 246 -44.88 -1.49 13.33
CA TRP A 246 -43.55 -2.12 13.34
C TRP A 246 -43.32 -2.94 14.61
N ILE A 247 -42.88 -4.19 14.43
CA ILE A 247 -42.47 -5.10 15.50
C ILE A 247 -40.99 -4.85 15.80
N ILE A 248 -40.69 -4.59 17.07
CA ILE A 248 -39.32 -4.48 17.56
C ILE A 248 -38.81 -5.88 17.90
N GLU A 249 -37.71 -6.28 17.26
CA GLU A 249 -37.03 -7.54 17.55
C GLU A 249 -35.63 -7.25 18.12
N ILE A 250 -35.43 -7.49 19.42
CA ILE A 250 -34.10 -7.34 20.06
C ILE A 250 -33.17 -8.43 19.53
N VAL A 251 -31.98 -8.03 19.06
CA VAL A 251 -30.99 -8.91 18.44
C VAL A 251 -29.80 -9.18 19.33
N GLU A 252 -29.22 -8.12 19.86
CA GLU A 252 -28.02 -8.22 20.68
C GLU A 252 -28.11 -7.19 21.80
N GLN A 253 -27.83 -7.64 23.03
CA GLN A 253 -27.60 -6.76 24.16
C GLN A 253 -26.09 -6.74 24.43
N LEU A 254 -25.49 -5.56 24.35
CA LEU A 254 -24.10 -5.33 24.72
C LEU A 254 -23.98 -5.15 26.25
N PRO A 255 -22.86 -5.57 26.85
CA PRO A 255 -22.56 -5.24 28.23
C PRO A 255 -22.27 -3.74 28.37
N THR A 256 -22.52 -3.17 29.55
CA THR A 256 -22.06 -1.82 29.89
C THR A 256 -20.53 -1.75 29.93
N GLY A 257 -19.95 -0.55 30.01
CA GLY A 257 -18.50 -0.38 30.17
C GLY A 257 -17.94 -1.09 31.42
N ASN A 258 -18.74 -1.22 32.48
CA ASN A 258 -18.42 -1.99 33.69
C ASN A 258 -18.60 -3.51 33.54
N LYS A 259 -18.84 -4.00 32.32
CA LYS A 259 -19.10 -5.40 31.96
C LYS A 259 -20.34 -6.00 32.64
N THR A 260 -21.25 -5.17 33.14
CA THR A 260 -22.54 -5.62 33.65
C THR A 260 -23.55 -5.76 32.50
N MET A 261 -24.47 -6.70 32.62
CA MET A 261 -25.52 -6.91 31.63
C MET A 261 -26.84 -6.33 32.14
N GLU A 262 -27.40 -5.40 31.38
CA GLU A 262 -28.73 -4.85 31.62
C GLU A 262 -29.82 -5.86 31.23
N ASN A 263 -31.07 -5.55 31.57
CA ASN A 263 -32.20 -6.44 31.29
C ASN A 263 -32.41 -6.59 29.77
N LYS A 264 -32.15 -7.78 29.23
CA LYS A 264 -32.26 -8.11 27.80
C LYS A 264 -33.68 -8.02 27.22
N GLN A 265 -34.71 -7.93 28.06
CA GLN A 265 -36.10 -7.79 27.61
C GLN A 265 -36.50 -6.35 27.32
N LEU A 266 -35.70 -5.38 27.77
CA LEU A 266 -35.94 -3.96 27.59
C LEU A 266 -34.95 -3.39 26.56
N ILE A 267 -35.35 -2.29 25.94
CA ILE A 267 -34.47 -1.53 25.04
C ILE A 267 -33.74 -0.48 25.87
N HIS A 268 -32.43 -0.52 25.80
CA HIS A 268 -31.53 0.40 26.48
C HIS A 268 -30.77 1.23 25.44
N PRO A 269 -30.53 2.53 25.70
CA PRO A 269 -29.69 3.36 24.85
C PRO A 269 -28.28 2.78 24.70
N LEU A 270 -27.71 2.84 23.48
CA LEU A 270 -26.38 2.39 23.06
C LEU A 270 -26.09 0.87 23.18
N THR A 271 -26.67 0.17 24.15
CA THR A 271 -26.37 -1.24 24.43
C THR A 271 -27.31 -2.22 23.73
N THR A 272 -28.55 -1.83 23.41
CA THR A 272 -29.50 -2.70 22.69
C THR A 272 -29.45 -2.47 21.19
N ASN A 273 -29.10 -3.51 20.44
CA ASN A 273 -29.31 -3.58 19.00
C ASN A 273 -30.62 -4.33 18.72
N PHE A 274 -31.54 -3.71 17.99
CA PHE A 274 -32.81 -4.28 17.60
C PHE A 274 -33.07 -4.09 16.10
N ARG A 275 -34.10 -4.76 15.59
CA ARG A 275 -34.57 -4.60 14.21
C ARG A 275 -36.04 -4.21 14.22
N LEU A 276 -36.45 -3.48 13.21
CA LEU A 276 -37.84 -3.07 13.01
C LEU A 276 -38.42 -3.87 11.85
N LYS A 277 -39.37 -4.75 12.15
CA LYS A 277 -40.06 -5.58 11.16
C LYS A 277 -41.47 -5.03 10.93
N ASN A 278 -41.81 -4.68 9.70
CA ASN A 278 -43.16 -4.27 9.37
C ASN A 278 -44.13 -5.42 9.62
N LYS A 279 -45.20 -5.19 10.38
CA LYS A 279 -46.12 -6.25 10.82
C LYS A 279 -46.89 -6.86 9.66
N GLU A 280 -47.35 -6.02 8.73
CA GLU A 280 -48.16 -6.45 7.58
C GLU A 280 -47.30 -7.01 6.45
N LEU A 281 -46.23 -6.29 6.06
CA LEU A 281 -45.37 -6.68 4.95
C LEU A 281 -44.32 -7.72 5.34
N GLY A 282 -43.94 -7.81 6.61
CA GLY A 282 -42.91 -8.73 7.10
C GLY A 282 -41.47 -8.37 6.67
N CYS A 283 -41.27 -7.25 5.99
CA CYS A 283 -39.95 -6.71 5.63
C CYS A 283 -39.33 -5.97 6.82
N TYR A 284 -38.03 -5.69 6.75
CA TYR A 284 -37.27 -5.02 7.82
C TYR A 284 -36.77 -3.66 7.36
N LEU A 285 -36.83 -2.68 8.26
CA LEU A 285 -36.28 -1.35 8.03
C LEU A 285 -34.76 -1.44 7.90
N ALA A 286 -34.21 -0.92 6.81
CA ALA A 286 -32.80 -0.99 6.51
C ALA A 286 -32.26 0.27 5.83
N ALA A 287 -31.02 0.61 6.13
CA ALA A 287 -30.24 1.55 5.33
C ALA A 287 -29.48 0.78 4.25
N THR A 288 -29.66 1.13 2.97
CA THR A 288 -29.02 0.37 1.87
C THR A 288 -27.53 0.66 1.71
N GLY A 289 -27.06 1.78 2.27
CA GLY A 289 -25.71 2.32 2.09
C GLY A 289 -25.54 3.11 0.78
N LEU A 290 -26.60 3.23 -0.02
CA LEU A 290 -26.65 4.12 -1.18
C LEU A 290 -27.16 5.50 -0.74
N SER A 291 -26.81 6.54 -1.49
CA SER A 291 -27.35 7.89 -1.31
C SER A 291 -28.43 8.20 -2.33
N TYR A 292 -29.43 8.97 -1.95
CA TYR A 292 -30.36 9.58 -2.89
C TYR A 292 -29.63 10.55 -3.83
N PRO A 293 -30.14 10.81 -5.04
CA PRO A 293 -29.63 11.86 -5.92
C PRO A 293 -29.80 13.26 -5.29
N GLY A 294 -29.37 14.31 -6.01
CA GLY A 294 -29.38 15.69 -5.51
C GLY A 294 -30.70 16.22 -4.95
N TRP A 295 -31.86 15.69 -5.37
CA TRP A 295 -33.18 16.03 -4.80
C TRP A 295 -33.37 15.54 -3.36
N GLY A 296 -32.68 14.47 -2.97
CA GLY A 296 -32.65 13.93 -1.61
C GLY A 296 -31.42 14.40 -0.84
N TYR A 297 -30.80 15.51 -1.28
CA TYR A 297 -29.64 16.13 -0.65
C TYR A 297 -28.45 15.17 -0.44
N ASN A 298 -28.30 14.15 -1.29
CA ASN A 298 -27.28 13.09 -1.17
C ASN A 298 -27.30 12.30 0.16
N GLN A 299 -28.45 12.27 0.84
CA GLN A 299 -28.65 11.55 2.10
C GLN A 299 -28.83 10.05 1.87
N ALA A 300 -28.62 9.26 2.93
CA ALA A 300 -28.71 7.79 2.85
C ALA A 300 -30.13 7.32 2.52
N GLU A 301 -30.23 6.32 1.63
CA GLU A 301 -31.48 5.67 1.25
C GLU A 301 -31.95 4.71 2.37
N ILE A 302 -33.20 4.89 2.79
CA ILE A 302 -33.89 4.02 3.76
C ILE A 302 -35.00 3.25 3.05
N VAL A 303 -35.02 1.94 3.27
CA VAL A 303 -35.97 1.02 2.62
C VAL A 303 -36.50 -0.02 3.60
N CYS A 304 -37.59 -0.69 3.21
CA CYS A 304 -38.02 -1.92 3.84
C CYS A 304 -37.62 -3.10 2.95
N LYS A 305 -36.69 -3.94 3.42
CA LYS A 305 -36.14 -5.07 2.66
C LYS A 305 -36.27 -6.38 3.43
N TYR A 306 -36.25 -7.50 2.73
CA TYR A 306 -36.11 -8.80 3.36
C TYR A 306 -34.62 -9.10 3.56
N PRO A 307 -34.13 -9.21 4.82
CA PRO A 307 -32.73 -9.50 5.07
C PRO A 307 -32.40 -10.91 4.60
N TRP A 308 -31.20 -11.07 4.06
CA TRP A 308 -30.72 -12.39 3.62
C TRP A 308 -30.40 -13.31 4.80
N ASN A 309 -30.03 -12.72 5.94
CA ASN A 309 -29.77 -13.42 7.20
C ASN A 309 -30.09 -12.50 8.39
N TYR A 310 -30.35 -13.09 9.56
CA TYR A 310 -30.51 -12.40 10.84
C TYR A 310 -29.34 -11.46 11.19
N HIS A 311 -28.13 -11.82 10.75
CA HIS A 311 -26.91 -11.04 10.96
C HIS A 311 -26.69 -9.88 9.96
N ASP A 312 -27.67 -9.57 9.10
CA ASP A 312 -27.59 -8.41 8.20
C ASP A 312 -27.61 -7.09 9.00
N LYS A 313 -26.42 -6.51 9.17
CA LYS A 313 -26.20 -5.28 9.95
C LYS A 313 -26.93 -4.06 9.41
N SER A 314 -27.28 -4.04 8.13
CA SER A 314 -28.05 -2.92 7.56
C SER A 314 -29.46 -2.79 8.14
N THR A 315 -29.97 -3.84 8.79
CA THR A 315 -31.28 -3.86 9.46
C THR A 315 -31.22 -3.58 10.97
N TRP A 316 -30.01 -3.41 11.52
CA TRP A 316 -29.81 -3.25 12.95
C TRP A 316 -29.86 -1.77 13.31
N TRP A 317 -30.59 -1.46 14.36
CA TRP A 317 -30.80 -0.11 14.89
C TRP A 317 -30.51 -0.11 16.39
N ASN A 318 -30.10 1.05 16.90
CA ASN A 318 -29.94 1.31 18.32
C ASN A 318 -30.52 2.69 18.64
N ILE A 319 -30.83 2.92 19.92
CA ILE A 319 -31.16 4.25 20.42
C ILE A 319 -29.84 4.92 20.80
N GLU A 320 -29.54 6.07 20.21
CA GLU A 320 -28.31 6.82 20.52
C GLU A 320 -28.53 7.85 21.62
N ASP A 321 -29.65 8.57 21.55
CA ASP A 321 -30.05 9.57 22.54
C ASP A 321 -31.50 9.35 22.98
N HIS A 322 -31.79 9.60 24.27
CA HIS A 322 -33.11 9.44 24.87
C HIS A 322 -33.32 10.42 26.02
N VAL A 323 -34.30 11.32 25.86
CA VAL A 323 -34.66 12.33 26.86
C VAL A 323 -36.07 12.06 27.37
N ASN A 324 -36.21 11.86 28.67
CA ASN A 324 -37.51 11.69 29.32
C ASN A 324 -37.50 12.27 30.73
N SER A 325 -38.31 13.30 30.98
CA SER A 325 -38.38 13.99 32.27
C SER A 325 -38.95 13.15 33.41
N ASN A 326 -39.64 12.04 33.10
CA ASN A 326 -40.21 11.13 34.10
C ASN A 326 -39.24 10.02 34.53
N LEU A 327 -38.05 9.93 33.92
CA LEU A 327 -37.06 8.89 34.20
C LEU A 327 -35.84 9.50 34.89
N HIS A 328 -35.24 8.73 35.81
CA HIS A 328 -33.98 9.09 36.45
C HIS A 328 -32.80 8.81 35.50
N THR A 329 -31.90 9.77 35.36
CA THR A 329 -30.65 9.62 34.60
C THR A 329 -29.60 8.91 35.46
N ASP A 330 -29.04 7.81 34.96
CA ASP A 330 -27.95 7.12 35.64
C ASP A 330 -26.60 7.76 35.30
N ASP A 331 -26.07 8.58 36.22
CA ASP A 331 -24.78 9.25 36.07
C ASP A 331 -23.57 8.28 36.13
N THR A 332 -23.79 7.02 36.49
CA THR A 332 -22.73 5.99 36.58
C THR A 332 -22.57 5.16 35.31
N PHE A 333 -23.46 5.34 34.33
CA PHE A 333 -23.43 4.59 33.08
C PHE A 333 -22.21 4.98 32.23
N THR A 334 -21.48 3.97 31.79
CA THR A 334 -20.39 4.11 30.82
C THR A 334 -20.70 3.28 29.58
N PRO A 335 -20.54 3.82 28.36
CA PRO A 335 -20.83 3.10 27.14
C PRO A 335 -19.91 1.88 26.96
N PRO A 336 -20.36 0.85 26.23
CA PRO A 336 -19.53 -0.32 25.94
C PRO A 336 -18.24 0.08 25.23
N PRO A 337 -17.07 -0.46 25.62
CA PRO A 337 -15.85 -0.23 24.86
C PRO A 337 -15.99 -0.83 23.47
N SER A 338 -15.44 -0.12 22.48
CA SER A 338 -15.37 -0.63 21.13
C SER A 338 -14.42 -1.83 21.03
N ARG A 339 -14.59 -2.66 19.99
CA ARG A 339 -13.79 -3.86 19.80
C ARG A 339 -12.74 -3.57 18.73
N PHE A 340 -11.47 -3.65 19.08
CA PHE A 340 -10.35 -3.35 18.18
C PHE A 340 -10.52 -3.92 16.76
N TRP A 341 -10.80 -5.23 16.62
CA TRP A 341 -10.93 -5.84 15.29
C TRP A 341 -12.17 -5.37 14.52
N LYS A 342 -13.24 -5.00 15.21
CA LYS A 342 -14.42 -4.41 14.57
C LYS A 342 -14.05 -3.02 14.05
N ASP A 343 -13.43 -2.19 14.89
CA ASP A 343 -13.03 -0.83 14.51
C ASP A 343 -11.97 -0.85 13.41
N PHE A 344 -11.02 -1.79 13.47
CA PHE A 344 -10.02 -2.02 12.44
C PHE A 344 -10.66 -2.36 11.08
N VAL A 345 -11.66 -3.26 11.05
CA VAL A 345 -12.34 -3.58 9.78
C VAL A 345 -13.19 -2.39 9.30
N VAL A 346 -13.92 -1.74 10.20
CA VAL A 346 -14.78 -0.59 9.87
C VAL A 346 -13.96 0.58 9.33
N ILE A 347 -12.83 0.91 9.97
CA ILE A 347 -11.96 2.00 9.51
C ILE A 347 -11.34 1.68 8.15
N ASN A 348 -10.90 0.44 7.90
CA ASN A 348 -10.36 0.06 6.58
C ASN A 348 -11.43 0.08 5.49
N PHE A 349 -12.67 -0.31 5.82
CA PHE A 349 -13.80 -0.16 4.89
C PHE A 349 -14.11 1.30 4.61
N ALA A 350 -14.11 2.15 5.63
CA ALA A 350 -14.28 3.59 5.48
C ALA A 350 -13.15 4.21 4.64
N MET A 351 -11.88 3.79 4.84
CA MET A 351 -10.73 4.19 4.01
C MET A 351 -10.96 3.83 2.55
N ALA A 352 -11.37 2.58 2.26
CA ALA A 352 -11.65 2.12 0.91
C ALA A 352 -12.82 2.88 0.26
N SER A 353 -13.89 3.12 1.02
CA SER A 353 -15.05 3.90 0.57
C SER A 353 -14.68 5.34 0.22
N SER A 354 -13.94 6.03 1.10
CA SER A 354 -13.46 7.39 0.84
C SER A 354 -12.48 7.45 -0.33
N ASN A 355 -11.60 6.46 -0.49
CA ASN A 355 -10.66 6.41 -1.63
C ASN A 355 -11.39 6.20 -2.97
N ASN A 356 -12.42 5.35 -2.98
CA ASN A 356 -13.28 5.15 -4.15
C ASN A 356 -14.16 6.37 -4.47
N ALA A 357 -14.41 7.24 -3.48
CA ALA A 357 -15.16 8.48 -3.68
C ALA A 357 -14.33 9.63 -4.26
N LEU A 358 -12.99 9.50 -4.36
CA LEU A 358 -12.09 10.50 -4.98
C LEU A 358 -12.09 10.43 -6.51
N VAL A 359 -13.28 10.30 -7.10
CA VAL A 359 -13.48 10.32 -8.55
C VAL A 359 -13.26 11.75 -9.05
N PRO A 360 -12.47 11.94 -10.12
CA PRO A 360 -12.29 13.26 -10.71
C PRO A 360 -13.64 13.81 -11.20
N ASP A 361 -13.91 15.05 -10.84
CA ASP A 361 -15.05 15.79 -11.36
C ASP A 361 -14.69 16.33 -12.74
N LEU A 362 -15.36 15.83 -13.79
CA LEU A 362 -15.07 16.20 -15.18
C LEU A 362 -15.39 17.67 -15.49
N ASP A 363 -16.26 18.30 -14.70
CA ASP A 363 -16.63 19.70 -14.85
C ASP A 363 -15.67 20.63 -14.08
N LYS A 364 -14.85 20.07 -13.19
CA LYS A 364 -13.84 20.80 -12.41
C LYS A 364 -12.44 20.52 -12.96
N TYR A 365 -11.85 21.54 -13.59
CA TYR A 365 -10.45 21.47 -13.99
C TYR A 365 -9.52 21.52 -12.77
N ASP A 366 -8.94 20.37 -12.41
CA ASP A 366 -7.88 20.27 -11.40
C ASP A 366 -6.51 20.41 -12.08
N ARG A 367 -5.90 21.60 -11.94
CA ARG A 367 -4.59 21.91 -12.52
C ARG A 367 -3.43 21.14 -11.88
N LEU A 368 -3.59 20.66 -10.64
CA LEU A 368 -2.53 19.96 -9.93
C LEU A 368 -2.49 18.48 -10.30
N ALA A 369 -3.64 17.92 -10.67
CA ALA A 369 -3.76 16.54 -11.10
C ALA A 369 -2.93 16.27 -12.36
N SER A 370 -2.40 15.06 -12.45
CA SER A 370 -1.66 14.58 -13.61
C SER A 370 -1.99 13.14 -13.94
N GLU A 371 -1.85 12.82 -15.23
CA GLU A 371 -2.15 11.51 -15.78
C GLU A 371 -0.92 10.60 -15.75
N PRO A 372 -1.09 9.27 -15.58
CA PRO A 372 0.04 8.36 -15.42
C PRO A 372 1.08 8.38 -16.54
N TRP A 373 0.68 8.59 -17.79
CA TRP A 373 1.60 8.62 -18.93
C TRP A 373 2.54 9.84 -18.92
N GLU A 374 2.17 10.89 -18.20
CA GLU A 374 2.94 12.12 -18.09
C GLU A 374 4.17 11.94 -17.19
N TRP A 375 4.14 10.97 -16.27
CA TRP A 375 5.18 10.84 -15.25
C TRP A 375 6.51 10.29 -15.80
N PRO A 376 6.54 9.21 -16.61
CA PRO A 376 7.78 8.67 -17.17
C PRO A 376 8.42 9.61 -18.20
N THR A 377 7.61 10.46 -18.84
CA THR A 377 8.04 11.43 -19.85
C THR A 377 8.36 12.80 -19.24
N LEU A 378 7.99 13.02 -17.97
CA LEU A 378 8.00 14.32 -17.30
C LEU A 378 7.24 15.36 -18.12
N HIS A 379 6.05 15.06 -18.61
CA HIS A 379 5.28 16.01 -19.42
C HIS A 379 4.84 17.24 -18.61
N THR A 380 4.44 17.01 -17.37
CA THR A 380 4.00 18.01 -16.39
C THR A 380 4.67 17.78 -15.04
N GLY A 381 4.76 18.85 -14.24
CA GLY A 381 5.17 18.80 -12.85
C GLY A 381 4.06 19.32 -11.95
N LEU A 382 4.38 19.59 -10.68
CA LEU A 382 3.39 20.06 -9.71
C LEU A 382 3.89 21.29 -8.96
N ARG A 383 3.09 22.34 -8.96
CA ARG A 383 3.31 23.56 -8.18
C ARG A 383 2.93 23.31 -6.72
N MET A 384 3.89 23.45 -5.81
CA MET A 384 3.69 23.07 -4.40
C MET A 384 3.27 24.23 -3.48
N CYS A 385 3.17 25.45 -3.96
CA CYS A 385 2.81 26.61 -3.14
C CYS A 385 2.35 27.77 -4.03
N ASN A 386 1.98 28.88 -3.42
CA ASN A 386 1.67 30.11 -4.14
C ASN A 386 2.89 30.63 -4.93
N TRP A 387 2.63 31.20 -6.10
CA TRP A 387 3.62 31.63 -7.09
C TRP A 387 3.86 33.15 -7.12
N GLY A 388 3.52 33.86 -6.04
CA GLY A 388 3.79 35.29 -5.92
C GLY A 388 5.28 35.61 -5.91
N ASP A 389 5.67 36.78 -6.41
CA ASP A 389 7.09 37.15 -6.51
C ASP A 389 7.79 37.21 -5.14
N SER A 390 7.04 37.53 -4.07
CA SER A 390 7.55 37.61 -2.71
C SER A 390 7.62 36.28 -1.97
N THR A 391 7.14 35.17 -2.55
CA THR A 391 7.14 33.84 -1.91
C THR A 391 8.27 32.98 -2.47
N VAL A 392 8.89 32.17 -1.61
CA VAL A 392 9.83 31.12 -2.05
C VAL A 392 9.01 29.99 -2.65
N LYS A 393 9.26 29.69 -3.93
CA LYS A 393 8.45 28.74 -4.71
C LYS A 393 9.12 27.38 -4.76
N TYR A 394 8.31 26.32 -4.78
CA TYR A 394 8.75 24.94 -4.99
C TYR A 394 7.96 24.29 -6.11
N TYR A 395 8.67 23.50 -6.91
CA TYR A 395 8.10 22.80 -8.05
C TYR A 395 8.55 21.35 -8.03
N LEU A 396 7.58 20.43 -7.91
CA LEU A 396 7.84 19.01 -7.90
C LEU A 396 7.98 18.50 -9.33
N LEU A 397 9.20 18.09 -9.68
CA LEU A 397 9.53 17.47 -10.95
C LEU A 397 10.62 16.42 -10.72
N GLY A 398 10.52 15.28 -11.41
CA GLY A 398 11.61 14.30 -11.44
C GLY A 398 12.84 14.85 -12.16
N SER A 399 14.04 14.38 -11.79
CA SER A 399 15.26 14.75 -12.51
C SER A 399 15.19 14.22 -13.95
N PRO A 400 15.24 15.07 -14.99
CA PRO A 400 15.11 14.63 -16.39
C PRO A 400 16.15 13.60 -16.79
N PHE A 401 17.38 13.73 -16.27
CA PHE A 401 18.45 12.77 -16.51
C PHE A 401 18.10 11.40 -15.97
N ASN A 402 17.66 11.31 -14.72
CA ASN A 402 17.37 10.02 -14.08
C ASN A 402 16.09 9.40 -14.64
N THR A 403 15.03 10.19 -14.78
CA THR A 403 13.71 9.71 -15.21
C THR A 403 13.73 9.32 -16.68
N TRP A 404 14.27 10.14 -17.60
CA TRP A 404 14.28 9.76 -19.02
C TRP A 404 15.20 8.59 -19.32
N LEU A 405 16.40 8.54 -18.73
CA LEU A 405 17.30 7.40 -18.93
C LEU A 405 16.70 6.11 -18.38
N SER A 406 16.13 6.16 -17.17
CA SER A 406 15.50 4.97 -16.59
C SER A 406 14.27 4.51 -17.37
N THR A 407 13.38 5.43 -17.77
CA THR A 407 12.23 5.13 -18.63
C THR A 407 12.68 4.50 -19.96
N ALA A 408 13.70 5.06 -20.62
CA ALA A 408 14.23 4.53 -21.88
C ALA A 408 14.80 3.12 -21.74
N THR A 409 15.34 2.76 -20.56
CA THR A 409 15.85 1.40 -20.32
C THR A 409 14.79 0.33 -20.13
N LEU A 410 13.56 0.67 -19.77
CA LEU A 410 12.49 -0.31 -19.59
C LEU A 410 12.21 -1.14 -20.85
N PRO A 411 11.96 -0.55 -22.04
CA PRO A 411 11.79 -1.33 -23.28
C PRO A 411 13.09 -2.02 -23.70
N ILE A 412 14.26 -1.40 -23.49
CA ILE A 412 15.56 -2.02 -23.79
C ILE A 412 15.74 -3.29 -22.97
N LEU A 413 15.39 -3.27 -21.68
CA LEU A 413 15.48 -4.43 -20.81
C LEU A 413 14.58 -5.57 -21.30
N VAL A 414 13.34 -5.27 -21.71
CA VAL A 414 12.43 -6.27 -22.28
C VAL A 414 13.04 -6.91 -23.52
N ILE A 415 13.63 -6.12 -24.42
CA ILE A 415 14.31 -6.62 -25.61
C ILE A 415 15.53 -7.48 -25.23
N LEU A 416 16.35 -7.03 -24.27
CA LEU A 416 17.54 -7.76 -23.82
C LEU A 416 17.19 -9.11 -23.20
N ILE A 417 16.15 -9.17 -22.37
CA ILE A 417 15.67 -10.42 -21.78
C ILE A 417 15.09 -11.32 -22.87
N PHE A 418 14.31 -10.77 -23.81
CA PHE A 418 13.75 -11.54 -24.92
C PHE A 418 14.85 -12.15 -25.82
N VAL A 419 15.88 -11.37 -26.17
CA VAL A 419 17.03 -11.86 -26.94
C VAL A 419 17.78 -12.96 -26.19
N GLN A 420 17.96 -12.83 -24.88
CA GLN A 420 18.60 -13.85 -24.06
C GLN A 420 17.78 -15.15 -23.99
N LEU A 421 16.46 -15.05 -23.82
CA LEU A 421 15.55 -16.20 -23.85
C LEU A 421 15.56 -16.86 -25.23
N PHE A 422 15.58 -16.09 -26.32
CA PHE A 422 15.67 -16.62 -27.67
C PHE A 422 17.00 -17.36 -27.91
N ARG A 423 18.12 -16.78 -27.47
CA ARG A 423 19.45 -17.41 -27.56
C ARG A 423 19.56 -18.68 -26.72
N TYR A 424 18.92 -18.69 -25.55
CA TYR A 424 18.80 -19.86 -24.68
C TYR A 424 17.98 -20.96 -25.36
N GLN A 425 16.80 -20.63 -25.91
CA GLN A 425 15.96 -21.57 -26.66
C GLN A 425 16.73 -22.20 -27.84
N ARG A 426 17.55 -21.40 -28.53
CA ARG A 426 18.43 -21.83 -29.62
C ARG A 426 19.69 -22.57 -29.17
N GLN A 427 19.87 -22.81 -27.88
CA GLN A 427 21.02 -23.49 -27.28
C GLN A 427 22.38 -22.81 -27.59
N SER A 428 22.34 -21.51 -27.95
CA SER A 428 23.53 -20.70 -28.27
C SER A 428 24.11 -19.99 -27.04
N LEU A 429 23.38 -20.02 -25.93
CA LEU A 429 23.74 -19.44 -24.65
C LEU A 429 23.38 -20.46 -23.58
N GLN A 430 24.38 -20.90 -22.82
CA GLN A 430 24.18 -21.73 -21.63
C GLN A 430 24.20 -20.83 -20.41
N PHE A 431 23.12 -20.85 -19.64
CA PHE A 431 23.06 -20.15 -18.36
C PHE A 431 23.51 -21.08 -17.23
N THR A 432 24.36 -20.55 -16.35
CA THR A 432 24.57 -21.14 -15.03
C THR A 432 23.43 -20.69 -14.11
N GLU A 433 23.06 -21.53 -13.15
CA GLU A 433 22.01 -21.23 -12.16
C GLU A 433 22.24 -19.88 -11.47
N GLU A 434 23.49 -19.60 -11.07
CA GLU A 434 23.90 -18.34 -10.47
C GLU A 434 23.62 -17.12 -11.37
N LYS A 435 23.90 -17.23 -12.68
CA LYS A 435 23.62 -16.14 -13.63
C LYS A 435 22.12 -15.92 -13.80
N VAL A 436 21.32 -16.98 -13.85
CA VAL A 436 19.85 -16.85 -13.92
C VAL A 436 19.34 -16.10 -12.69
N TRP A 437 19.82 -16.49 -11.50
CA TRP A 437 19.39 -15.86 -10.26
C TRP A 437 19.79 -14.38 -10.19
N ASN A 438 21.03 -14.04 -10.60
CA ASN A 438 21.49 -12.66 -10.64
C ASN A 438 20.67 -11.79 -11.61
N VAL A 439 20.32 -12.32 -12.80
CA VAL A 439 19.44 -11.63 -13.76
C VAL A 439 18.02 -11.49 -13.20
N PHE A 440 17.50 -12.53 -12.56
CA PHE A 440 16.17 -12.51 -11.97
C PHE A 440 16.06 -11.45 -10.87
N VAL A 441 16.96 -11.45 -9.89
CA VAL A 441 16.94 -10.51 -8.77
C VAL A 441 17.22 -9.07 -9.22
N SER A 442 18.23 -8.87 -10.08
CA SER A 442 18.67 -7.51 -10.44
C SER A 442 17.76 -6.85 -11.47
N ALA A 443 17.23 -7.62 -12.41
CA ALA A 443 16.53 -7.10 -13.58
C ALA A 443 15.04 -7.43 -13.58
N VAL A 444 14.68 -8.71 -13.45
CA VAL A 444 13.27 -9.16 -13.57
C VAL A 444 12.46 -8.68 -12.38
N LEU A 445 12.94 -8.87 -11.15
CA LEU A 445 12.25 -8.44 -9.94
C LEU A 445 12.11 -6.91 -9.91
N SER A 446 13.15 -6.17 -10.30
CA SER A 446 13.10 -4.72 -10.43
C SER A 446 12.04 -4.30 -11.46
N PHE A 447 12.00 -4.93 -12.63
CA PHE A 447 11.01 -4.62 -13.66
C PHE A 447 9.59 -4.96 -13.24
N VAL A 448 9.37 -6.11 -12.60
CA VAL A 448 8.08 -6.48 -12.02
C VAL A 448 7.68 -5.49 -10.92
N GLY A 449 8.62 -5.05 -10.09
CA GLY A 449 8.41 -3.98 -9.11
C GLY A 449 7.92 -2.69 -9.77
N TRP A 450 8.53 -2.27 -10.87
CA TRP A 450 8.08 -1.12 -11.65
C TRP A 450 6.65 -1.32 -12.18
N VAL A 451 6.36 -2.47 -12.79
CA VAL A 451 5.02 -2.82 -13.31
C VAL A 451 3.97 -2.75 -12.21
N LEU A 452 4.21 -3.37 -11.06
CA LEU A 452 3.24 -3.42 -9.95
C LEU A 452 3.01 -2.06 -9.28
N HIS A 453 3.97 -1.14 -9.35
CA HIS A 453 3.82 0.21 -8.79
C HIS A 453 3.34 1.25 -9.82
N TYR A 454 3.35 0.94 -11.11
CA TYR A 454 2.93 1.88 -12.17
C TYR A 454 1.61 1.48 -12.84
N ILE A 455 1.45 0.23 -13.26
CA ILE A 455 0.28 -0.23 -14.02
C ILE A 455 -1.05 -0.03 -13.28
N PRO A 456 -1.16 -0.24 -11.95
CA PRO A 456 -2.42 0.04 -11.25
C PRO A 456 -2.93 1.46 -11.47
N PHE A 457 -2.04 2.46 -11.56
CA PHE A 457 -2.45 3.85 -11.79
C PHE A 457 -3.03 4.07 -13.20
N LEU A 458 -2.66 3.28 -14.20
CA LEU A 458 -3.30 3.31 -15.54
C LEU A 458 -4.74 2.77 -15.51
N LEU A 459 -5.10 1.98 -14.50
CA LEU A 459 -6.42 1.36 -14.36
C LEU A 459 -7.29 2.08 -13.32
N MET A 460 -6.71 2.94 -12.48
CA MET A 460 -7.42 3.65 -11.42
C MET A 460 -8.16 4.86 -11.97
N GLY A 461 -9.47 4.94 -11.70
CA GLY A 461 -10.33 6.07 -12.08
C GLY A 461 -10.45 7.17 -11.01
N ARG A 462 -9.37 7.47 -10.28
CA ARG A 462 -9.33 8.49 -9.22
C ARG A 462 -8.33 9.60 -9.56
N VAL A 463 -8.41 10.72 -8.86
CA VAL A 463 -7.42 11.81 -8.98
C VAL A 463 -6.02 11.32 -8.60
N THR A 464 -5.04 11.60 -9.46
CA THR A 464 -3.62 11.23 -9.30
C THR A 464 -2.70 12.42 -9.53
N TYR A 465 -1.47 12.29 -9.03
CA TYR A 465 -0.46 13.35 -9.02
C TYR A 465 0.94 12.76 -9.30
N VAL A 466 1.88 13.61 -9.72
CA VAL A 466 3.24 13.21 -10.13
C VAL A 466 4.00 12.40 -9.05
N HIS A 467 3.78 12.68 -7.76
CA HIS A 467 4.46 11.98 -6.67
C HIS A 467 4.12 10.48 -6.60
N HIS A 468 2.97 10.04 -7.15
CA HIS A 468 2.59 8.63 -7.19
C HIS A 468 3.56 7.78 -8.01
N TYR A 469 4.31 8.39 -8.94
CA TYR A 469 5.31 7.69 -9.74
C TYR A 469 6.62 7.42 -9.00
N VAL A 470 6.90 8.10 -7.88
CA VAL A 470 8.20 8.03 -7.19
C VAL A 470 8.58 6.59 -6.79
N PRO A 471 7.68 5.74 -6.23
CA PRO A 471 7.99 4.34 -5.96
C PRO A 471 8.31 3.54 -7.23
N ALA A 472 7.59 3.76 -8.33
CA ALA A 472 7.88 3.10 -9.60
C ALA A 472 9.24 3.56 -10.16
N LEU A 473 9.53 4.86 -10.14
CA LEU A 473 10.80 5.43 -10.58
C LEU A 473 12.00 4.79 -9.88
N PHE A 474 11.88 4.45 -8.58
CA PHE A 474 12.92 3.71 -7.86
C PHE A 474 13.28 2.38 -8.53
N PHE A 475 12.27 1.59 -8.89
CA PHE A 475 12.46 0.34 -9.62
C PHE A 475 12.99 0.56 -11.03
N ALA A 476 12.57 1.62 -11.71
CA ALA A 476 13.10 1.99 -13.03
C ALA A 476 14.61 2.31 -12.96
N ILE A 477 15.06 3.01 -11.93
CA ILE A 477 16.49 3.32 -11.71
C ILE A 477 17.30 2.04 -11.45
N MET A 478 16.73 1.06 -10.74
CA MET A 478 17.37 -0.25 -10.57
C MET A 478 17.49 -1.01 -11.90
N CYS A 479 16.46 -0.99 -12.74
CA CYS A 479 16.52 -1.53 -14.10
C CYS A 479 17.60 -0.83 -14.94
N PHE A 480 17.70 0.50 -14.85
CA PHE A 480 18.73 1.30 -15.51
C PHE A 480 20.13 0.85 -15.10
N ALA A 481 20.38 0.73 -13.79
CA ALA A 481 21.68 0.29 -13.26
C ALA A 481 22.07 -1.10 -13.81
N TYR A 482 21.11 -2.04 -13.85
CA TYR A 482 21.35 -3.37 -14.43
C TYR A 482 21.67 -3.31 -15.93
N VAL A 483 20.91 -2.54 -16.72
CA VAL A 483 21.16 -2.42 -18.17
C VAL A 483 22.53 -1.80 -18.46
N VAL A 484 22.93 -0.78 -17.69
CA VAL A 484 24.26 -0.18 -17.81
C VAL A 484 25.35 -1.19 -17.46
N ASP A 485 25.24 -1.92 -16.35
CA ASP A 485 26.25 -2.91 -15.96
C ASP A 485 26.33 -4.07 -16.97
N TYR A 486 25.17 -4.57 -17.43
CA TYR A 486 25.09 -5.64 -18.44
C TYR A 486 25.74 -5.21 -19.76
N THR A 487 25.44 -4.01 -20.26
CA THR A 487 26.01 -3.51 -21.52
C THR A 487 27.52 -3.27 -21.40
N LEU A 488 27.98 -2.74 -20.27
CA LEU A 488 29.40 -2.51 -20.02
C LEU A 488 30.17 -3.77 -19.63
N SER A 489 29.52 -4.91 -19.35
CA SER A 489 30.16 -6.14 -18.89
C SER A 489 31.35 -6.58 -19.76
N ASN A 490 31.23 -6.45 -21.09
CA ASN A 490 32.25 -6.86 -22.06
C ASN A 490 33.22 -5.72 -22.47
N PHE A 491 33.07 -4.51 -21.94
CA PHE A 491 33.91 -3.36 -22.28
C PHE A 491 35.21 -3.33 -21.47
N ASN A 492 36.23 -2.66 -22.00
CA ASN A 492 37.50 -2.44 -21.29
C ASN A 492 37.27 -1.65 -19.99
N ARG A 493 38.02 -1.96 -18.92
CA ARG A 493 37.92 -1.33 -17.60
C ARG A 493 37.96 0.21 -17.68
N TYR A 494 38.82 0.77 -18.52
CA TYR A 494 38.91 2.22 -18.71
C TYR A 494 37.60 2.82 -19.24
N LEU A 495 36.98 2.18 -20.24
CA LEU A 495 35.69 2.62 -20.78
C LEU A 495 34.59 2.52 -19.73
N LYS A 496 34.58 1.46 -18.90
CA LYS A 496 33.60 1.36 -17.79
C LYS A 496 33.73 2.51 -16.81
N VAL A 497 34.95 2.80 -16.37
CA VAL A 497 35.24 3.88 -15.42
C VAL A 497 34.84 5.23 -16.01
N VAL A 498 35.19 5.51 -17.26
CA VAL A 498 34.80 6.75 -17.95
C VAL A 498 33.29 6.86 -18.04
N THR A 499 32.58 5.81 -18.47
CA THR A 499 31.11 5.83 -18.56
C THR A 499 30.48 6.07 -17.19
N TYR A 500 30.94 5.40 -16.13
CA TYR A 500 30.41 5.63 -14.79
C TYR A 500 30.67 7.06 -14.29
N ILE A 501 31.88 7.61 -14.51
CA ILE A 501 32.19 9.01 -14.17
C ILE A 501 31.25 9.96 -14.91
N LEU A 502 31.00 9.74 -16.21
CA LEU A 502 30.10 10.58 -16.99
C LEU A 502 28.65 10.48 -16.50
N LEU A 503 28.18 9.28 -16.13
CA LEU A 503 26.83 9.10 -15.57
C LEU A 503 26.67 9.79 -14.22
N TYR A 504 27.65 9.67 -13.32
CA TYR A 504 27.64 10.38 -12.04
C TYR A 504 27.73 11.90 -12.23
N ALA A 505 28.62 12.37 -13.12
CA ALA A 505 28.75 13.79 -13.44
C ALA A 505 27.45 14.36 -14.04
N GLY A 506 26.78 13.61 -14.92
CA GLY A 506 25.48 13.98 -15.47
C GLY A 506 24.41 14.11 -14.40
N CYS A 507 24.32 13.15 -13.48
CA CYS A 507 23.38 13.20 -12.36
C CYS A 507 23.63 14.43 -11.45
N VAL A 508 24.89 14.69 -11.10
CA VAL A 508 25.28 15.85 -10.27
C VAL A 508 25.01 17.16 -10.99
N TYR A 509 25.35 17.26 -12.28
CA TYR A 509 25.12 18.46 -13.08
C TYR A 509 23.63 18.79 -13.22
N VAL A 510 22.80 17.80 -13.54
CA VAL A 510 21.34 17.99 -13.67
C VAL A 510 20.74 18.36 -12.31
N TYR A 511 21.17 17.74 -11.22
CA TYR A 511 20.76 18.18 -9.88
C TYR A 511 21.14 19.64 -9.64
N TRP A 512 22.39 20.03 -9.90
CA TRP A 512 22.86 21.40 -9.70
C TRP A 512 22.08 22.41 -10.54
N TYR A 513 21.82 22.11 -11.82
CA TYR A 513 21.05 22.96 -12.72
C TYR A 513 19.60 23.16 -12.25
N PHE A 514 18.94 22.07 -11.83
CA PHE A 514 17.55 22.09 -11.36
C PHE A 514 17.38 22.26 -9.84
N ALA A 515 18.46 22.48 -9.11
CA ALA A 515 18.45 22.64 -7.65
C ALA A 515 17.44 23.68 -7.15
N PRO A 516 17.20 24.82 -7.83
CA PRO A 516 16.20 25.79 -7.38
C PRO A 516 14.78 25.20 -7.24
N LEU A 517 14.39 24.23 -8.07
CA LEU A 517 13.04 23.65 -8.02
C LEU A 517 12.73 22.97 -6.67
N CYS A 518 13.74 22.35 -6.05
CA CYS A 518 13.60 21.60 -4.80
C CYS A 518 14.21 22.31 -3.58
N GLN A 519 15.25 23.14 -3.75
CA GLN A 519 15.86 23.92 -2.67
C GLN A 519 15.15 25.26 -2.42
N GLY A 520 14.31 25.69 -3.36
CA GLY A 520 13.51 26.91 -3.27
C GLY A 520 13.93 27.96 -4.30
N MET A 521 12.93 28.62 -4.86
CA MET A 521 13.06 29.73 -5.81
C MET A 521 12.65 31.04 -5.13
N PRO A 522 13.58 31.77 -4.49
CA PRO A 522 13.26 33.01 -3.78
C PRO A 522 13.02 34.21 -4.70
N GLU A 523 13.50 34.17 -5.94
CA GLU A 523 13.38 35.28 -6.88
C GLU A 523 12.03 35.27 -7.64
N ALA A 524 11.82 36.30 -8.47
CA ALA A 524 10.68 36.37 -9.37
C ALA A 524 10.65 35.17 -10.33
N ASN A 525 9.46 34.69 -10.66
CA ASN A 525 9.24 33.50 -11.48
C ASN A 525 9.93 33.57 -12.87
N LEU A 526 10.00 34.76 -13.48
CA LEU A 526 10.63 34.99 -14.78
C LEU A 526 12.14 34.67 -14.79
N ASN A 527 12.84 34.81 -13.66
CA ASN A 527 14.26 34.49 -13.56
C ASN A 527 14.53 33.00 -13.75
N TYR A 528 13.52 32.15 -13.54
CA TYR A 528 13.62 30.70 -13.65
C TYR A 528 13.10 30.14 -14.98
N LEU A 529 12.87 31.00 -15.99
CA LEU A 529 12.43 30.58 -17.33
C LEU A 529 13.39 29.56 -17.98
N TYR A 530 14.68 29.65 -17.68
CA TYR A 530 15.70 28.72 -18.18
C TYR A 530 15.52 27.26 -17.70
N LEU A 531 14.74 27.05 -16.63
CA LEU A 531 14.41 25.72 -16.12
C LEU A 531 13.26 25.07 -16.91
N GLN A 532 12.52 25.83 -17.71
CA GLN A 532 11.39 25.34 -18.49
C GLN A 532 11.87 24.70 -19.80
N LEU A 533 12.18 23.40 -19.77
CA LEU A 533 12.59 22.66 -20.97
C LEU A 533 11.39 22.19 -21.82
N LEU A 534 10.25 21.91 -21.18
CA LEU A 534 9.03 21.46 -21.84
C LEU A 534 7.91 22.48 -21.63
N PRO A 535 6.98 22.62 -22.59
CA PRO A 535 5.88 23.58 -22.48
C PRO A 535 4.95 23.27 -21.30
N GLY A 536 4.79 21.99 -20.94
CA GLY A 536 3.99 21.57 -19.78
C GLY A 536 4.65 21.86 -18.43
N TRP A 537 5.90 22.32 -18.39
CA TRP A 537 6.55 22.73 -17.15
C TRP A 537 6.19 24.17 -16.86
N ASP A 538 5.15 24.39 -16.08
CA ASP A 538 4.66 25.74 -15.77
C ASP A 538 5.52 26.43 -14.69
N VAL A 539 6.85 26.40 -14.83
CA VAL A 539 7.81 26.95 -13.87
C VAL A 539 7.90 28.48 -13.91
N SER A 540 7.48 29.13 -14.99
CA SER A 540 7.59 30.60 -15.12
C SER A 540 6.28 31.27 -15.54
N ASN A 541 5.28 30.49 -15.94
CA ASN A 541 4.11 31.04 -16.60
C ASN A 541 3.20 31.77 -15.59
N ALA A 542 3.24 33.11 -15.66
CA ALA A 542 2.47 34.04 -14.85
C ALA A 542 1.03 34.25 -15.38
N GLN A 543 0.67 33.66 -16.52
CA GLN A 543 -0.63 33.89 -17.18
C GLN A 543 -1.88 33.50 -16.38
N PHE A 544 -1.71 32.95 -15.17
CA PHE A 544 -2.81 32.50 -14.32
C PHE A 544 -2.56 32.82 -12.84
N SER A 545 -1.77 33.86 -12.54
CA SER A 545 -1.63 34.39 -11.16
C SER A 545 -2.93 35.01 -10.68
#